data_AF-A0A8B5YDJ5-F1
#
_entry.id   AF-A0A8B5YDJ5-F1
#
_cell.length_a   1.000
_cell.length_b   1.000
_cell.length_c   1.000
_cell.angle_alpha   90.00
_cell.angle_beta   90.00
_cell.angle_gamma   90.00
#
_symmetry.space_group_name_H-M   'P 1'
#
loop_
_entity.id
_entity.type
_entity.pdbx_description
1 polymer ?
#
loop_
_entity_poly.entity_id
_entity_poly.type
_entity_poly.pdbx_seq_one_letter_code
_entity_poly.pdbx_strand_id
1 'polypeptide(L)' 'MAEGQFPAGSMLPKMQAAIEFAKLGKEAIICSLNQAAAALDGKAGTRITK' A
#
# COMPACT_ATOMS: atom_id res chain seq x y z
N MET A 1 -0.21 -14.01 4.09
CA MET A 1 -0.62 -13.50 2.77
C MET A 1 -0.62 -14.64 1.77
N ALA A 2 -1.70 -15.43 1.73
CA ALA A 2 -1.78 -16.60 0.84
C ALA A 2 -3.24 -16.98 0.53
N GLU A 3 -4.13 -15.99 0.43
CA GLU A 3 -5.57 -16.24 0.16
C GLU A 3 -5.99 -15.82 -1.25
N GLY A 4 -5.04 -15.58 -2.17
CA GLY A 4 -5.36 -15.20 -3.54
C GLY A 4 -6.07 -13.84 -3.70
N GLN A 5 -6.16 -13.04 -2.63
CA GLN A 5 -6.88 -11.76 -2.65
C GLN A 5 -6.26 -10.70 -3.57
N PHE A 6 -4.94 -10.80 -3.83
CA PHE A 6 -4.22 -9.84 -4.66
C PHE A 6 -3.65 -10.51 -5.92
N PRO A 7 -3.93 -9.98 -7.12
CA PRO A 7 -3.36 -10.51 -8.36
C PRO A 7 -1.82 -10.48 -8.35
N ALA A 8 -1.20 -11.60 -8.69
CA ALA A 8 0.25 -11.80 -8.65
C ALA A 8 1.02 -10.82 -9.58
N GLY A 9 0.43 -10.46 -10.72
CA GLY A 9 1.06 -9.57 -11.70
C GLY A 9 0.96 -8.08 -11.39
N SER A 10 0.29 -7.67 -10.31
CA SER A 10 0.07 -6.24 -10.06
C SER A 10 0.00 -5.85 -8.60
N MET A 11 -1.04 -6.25 -7.86
CA MET A 11 -1.29 -5.72 -6.52
C MET A 11 -0.55 -6.51 -5.44
N LEU A 12 -0.32 -7.81 -5.65
CA LEU A 12 0.43 -8.65 -4.72
C LEU A 12 1.84 -8.11 -4.43
N PRO A 13 2.69 -7.81 -5.44
CA PRO A 13 4.03 -7.28 -5.18
C PRO A 13 3.98 -5.88 -4.52
N LYS A 14 2.96 -5.06 -4.83
CA LYS A 14 2.76 -3.76 -4.16
C LYS A 14 2.48 -3.93 -2.68
N MET A 15 1.59 -4.86 -2.33
CA MET A 15 1.24 -5.14 -0.94
C MET A 15 2.40 -5.76 -0.16
N GLN A 16 3.15 -6.68 -0.77
CA GLN A 16 4.34 -7.26 -0.15
C GLN A 16 5.36 -6.17 0.20
N ALA A 17 5.70 -5.30 -0.74
CA ALA A 17 6.64 -4.20 -0.49
C ALA A 17 6.12 -3.23 0.59
N ALA A 18 4.83 -2.86 0.52
CA ALA A 18 4.22 -1.95 1.49
C ALA A 18 4.23 -2.51 2.92
N ILE A 19 3.93 -3.80 3.08
CA ILE A 19 3.95 -4.47 4.39
C ILE A 19 5.37 -4.58 4.94
N GLU A 20 6.35 -4.95 4.11
CA GLU A 20 7.75 -5.00 4.56
C GLU A 20 8.24 -3.62 5.01
N PHE A 21 7.85 -2.54 4.32
CA PHE A 21 8.16 -1.19 4.77
C PHE A 21 7.44 -0.81 6.07
N ALA A 22 6.17 -1.18 6.21
CA ALA A 22 5.39 -0.89 7.42
C ALA A 22 5.93 -1.60 8.67
N LYS A 23 6.49 -2.81 8.53
CA LYS A 23 7.17 -3.53 9.61
C LYS A 23 8.35 -2.77 10.22
N LEU A 24 8.99 -1.88 9.45
CA LEU A 24 10.05 -0.98 9.92
C LEU A 24 9.51 0.19 10.77
N GLY A 25 8.21 0.24 11.05
CA GLY A 25 7.56 1.31 11.81
C GLY A 25 7.34 2.58 10.98
N LYS A 26 7.39 2.47 9.65
CA LYS A 26 7.00 3.53 8.72
C LYS A 26 5.57 3.28 8.24
N GLU A 27 4.97 4.23 7.52
CA GLU A 27 3.75 3.93 6.79
C GLU A 27 3.99 3.93 5.27
N ALA A 28 3.30 3.01 4.60
CA ALA A 28 3.26 2.93 3.15
C ALA A 28 1.86 3.30 2.65
N ILE A 29 1.81 3.95 1.49
CA ILE A 29 0.55 4.35 0.85
C ILE A 29 0.55 3.84 -0.58
N ILE A 30 -0.50 3.13 -0.96
CA ILE A 30 -0.77 2.76 -2.36
C ILE A 30 -1.93 3.62 -2.85
N CYS A 31 -1.69 4.44 -3.87
CA CYS A 31 -2.71 5.31 -4.46
C CYS A 31 -2.49 5.50 -5.96
N SER A 32 -3.50 6.04 -6.64
CA SER A 32 -3.37 6.54 -8.00
C SER A 32 -2.52 7.80 -8.02
N LEU A 33 -1.71 7.99 -9.07
CA LEU A 33 -0.78 9.11 -9.18
C LEU A 33 -1.46 10.48 -9.02
N ASN A 34 -2.64 10.64 -9.64
CA ASN A 34 -3.43 11.87 -9.57
C ASN A 34 -4.01 12.16 -8.16
N GLN A 35 -3.98 11.18 -7.25
CA GLN A 35 -4.46 11.32 -5.87
C GLN A 35 -3.32 11.42 -4.86
N ALA A 36 -2.06 11.51 -5.28
CA ALA A 36 -0.91 11.47 -4.37
C ALA A 36 -0.98 12.51 -3.24
N ALA A 37 -1.34 13.76 -3.55
CA ALA A 37 -1.48 14.81 -2.54
C ALA A 37 -2.60 14.49 -1.53
N ALA A 38 -3.77 14.08 -2.01
CA ALA A 38 -4.88 13.68 -1.15
C ALA A 38 -4.54 12.43 -0.30
N ALA A 39 -3.73 11.54 -0.84
CA ALA A 39 -3.31 10.32 -0.14
C ALA A 39 -2.34 10.63 0.99
N LEU A 40 -1.40 11.58 0.79
CA LEU A 40 -0.52 12.09 1.84
C LEU A 40 -1.33 12.74 2.98
N ASP A 41 -2.36 13.52 2.63
CA ASP A 41 -3.34 14.10 3.56
C ASP A 41 -4.22 13.09 4.31
N GLY A 42 -4.15 11.80 3.96
CA GLY A 42 -4.99 10.76 4.57
C GLY A 42 -6.43 10.72 4.06
N LYS A 43 -6.71 11.39 2.93
CA LYS A 43 -8.06 11.49 2.34
C LYS A 43 -8.27 10.52 1.16
N ALA A 44 -7.23 9.80 0.74
CA ALA A 44 -7.29 8.85 -0.38
C ALA A 44 -6.24 7.72 -0.23
N GLY A 45 -6.37 6.69 -1.07
CA GLY A 45 -5.43 5.57 -1.13
C GLY A 45 -5.63 4.53 -0.02
N THR A 46 -4.83 3.47 -0.10
CA THR A 46 -4.75 2.43 0.92
C THR A 46 -3.52 2.69 1.78
N ARG A 47 -3.72 2.80 3.09
CA ARG A 47 -2.66 3.07 4.06
C ARG A 47 -2.30 1.79 4.80
N ILE A 48 -1.02 1.47 4.82
CA ILE A 48 -0.46 0.29 5.49
C ILE A 48 0.44 0.79 6.62
N THR A 49 0.05 0.49 7.86
CA THR A 49 0.78 0.82 9.08
C THR A 49 1.08 -0.46 9.87
N LYS A 50 1.95 -0.35 10.89
CA LYS A 50 2.26 -1.44 11.82
C LYS A 50 1.06 -1.81 12.69
#